data_AF-A0A420REX4-F1
#
_entry.id   AF-A0A420REX4-F1
#
_cell.length_a   1.000
_cell.length_b   1.000
_cell.length_c   1.000
_cell.angle_alpha   90.00
_cell.angle_beta   90.00
_cell.angle_gamma   90.00
#
_symmetry.space_group_name_H-M   'P 1'
#
loop_
_entity.id
_entity.type
_entity.pdbx_description
1 polymer ?
#
loop_
_entity_poly.entity_id
_entity_poly.type
_entity_poly.pdbx_seq_one_letter_code
_entity_poly.pdbx_strand_id
1 'polypeptide(L)'
;MEQRGPAAHAEGWDAAMLLSCRGILTISDMFYPGKDQLFLSRPAWRHVTSDGGRRLIYAPDAPIEHIRVGDGFLANLAQLTPILHGAYLLREANKAGIFVEPDKISALAHLATVEHARLARWFDDFDALEFPRPVEVMPTDPANSLFETVLEHKLAVAGSLLMGYWASMLILEETLVECGTPRANSEISIRYFVNQILRSVESVGRGTMGPYRIGFAIRIVYEFATGKEQRWIASMLDRFSQGYAAIDKKTYPKPKDDDTQPTRVVQSAA
;
A
#
# COMPACT_ATOMS: atom_id res chain seq x y z
N MET A 1 4.19 -11.05 20.26
CA MET A 1 3.99 -12.08 19.22
C MET A 1 5.29 -12.81 18.92
N GLU A 2 6.31 -12.13 18.38
CA GLU A 2 7.58 -12.77 17.97
C GLU A 2 8.23 -13.66 19.05
N GLN A 3 8.36 -13.17 20.29
CA GLN A 3 8.96 -13.92 21.41
C GLN A 3 8.24 -15.24 21.76
N ARG A 4 6.93 -15.35 21.49
CA ARG A 4 6.16 -16.58 21.74
C ARG A 4 6.32 -17.61 20.61
N GLY A 5 6.88 -17.21 19.48
CA GLY A 5 7.08 -18.04 18.30
C GLY A 5 5.80 -18.38 17.54
N PRO A 6 5.92 -18.96 16.32
CA PRO A 6 4.77 -19.25 15.46
C PRO A 6 3.84 -20.30 16.07
N ALA A 7 4.36 -21.30 16.80
CA ALA A 7 3.56 -22.37 17.40
C ALA A 7 2.46 -21.85 18.35
N ALA A 8 2.73 -20.78 19.10
CA ALA A 8 1.74 -20.17 19.98
C ALA A 8 0.55 -19.54 19.23
N HIS A 9 0.71 -19.26 17.93
CA HIS A 9 -0.31 -18.60 17.09
C HIS A 9 -0.95 -19.58 16.09
N ALA A 10 -0.83 -20.89 16.36
CA ALA A 10 -1.44 -21.91 15.51
C ALA A 10 -2.98 -21.87 15.57
N GLU A 11 -3.58 -21.58 16.74
CA GLU A 11 -5.03 -21.59 16.94
C GLU A 11 -5.49 -20.59 18.02
N GLY A 12 -6.81 -20.46 18.18
CA GLY A 12 -7.42 -19.71 19.28
C GLY A 12 -7.16 -18.20 19.25
N TRP A 13 -7.12 -17.60 20.44
CA TRP A 13 -7.03 -16.15 20.61
C TRP A 13 -5.72 -15.57 20.08
N ASP A 14 -4.59 -16.25 20.29
CA ASP A 14 -3.27 -15.79 19.80
C ASP A 14 -3.24 -15.75 18.27
N ALA A 15 -3.82 -16.76 17.60
CA ALA A 15 -3.97 -16.78 16.15
C ALA A 15 -4.88 -15.63 15.66
N ALA A 16 -6.05 -15.45 16.29
CA ALA A 16 -6.95 -14.35 15.95
C ALA A 16 -6.27 -12.99 16.10
N MET A 17 -5.48 -12.81 17.16
CA MET A 17 -4.78 -11.56 17.42
C MET A 17 -3.64 -11.30 16.42
N LEU A 18 -2.85 -12.31 16.08
CA LEU A 18 -1.88 -12.22 14.99
C LEU A 18 -2.57 -11.81 13.69
N LEU A 19 -3.69 -12.45 13.35
CA LEU A 19 -4.45 -12.14 12.15
C LEU A 19 -4.97 -10.69 12.19
N SER A 20 -5.56 -10.22 13.29
CA SER A 20 -6.04 -8.84 13.40
C SER A 20 -4.94 -7.79 13.25
N CYS A 21 -3.73 -8.06 13.75
CA CYS A 21 -2.64 -7.08 13.75
C CYS A 21 -1.64 -7.20 12.59
N ARG A 22 -1.65 -8.30 11.82
CA ARG A 22 -0.60 -8.53 10.80
C ARG A 22 -0.46 -7.39 9.80
N GLY A 23 -1.58 -6.77 9.39
CA GLY A 23 -1.56 -5.61 8.50
C GLY A 23 -0.81 -4.42 9.10
N ILE A 24 -1.12 -4.05 10.35
CA ILE A 24 -0.47 -2.90 11.00
C ILE A 24 1.01 -3.17 11.31
N LEU A 25 1.37 -4.42 11.64
CA LEU A 25 2.77 -4.80 11.86
C LEU A 25 3.58 -4.68 10.56
N THR A 26 3.03 -5.15 9.44
CA THR A 26 3.66 -5.01 8.12
C THR A 26 3.82 -3.55 7.72
N ILE A 27 2.77 -2.75 7.87
CA ILE A 27 2.81 -1.31 7.56
C ILE A 27 3.80 -0.56 8.48
N SER A 28 3.86 -0.94 9.76
CA SER A 28 4.81 -0.35 10.71
C SER A 28 6.25 -0.64 10.31
N ASP A 29 6.56 -1.87 9.87
CA ASP A 29 7.90 -2.25 9.40
C ASP A 29 8.32 -1.48 8.13
N MET A 30 7.36 -1.21 7.25
CA MET A 30 7.61 -0.41 6.04
C MET A 30 8.05 1.02 6.36
N PHE A 31 7.37 1.69 7.29
CA PHE A 31 7.60 3.12 7.57
C PHE A 31 8.51 3.40 8.76
N TYR A 32 8.65 2.43 9.67
CA TYR A 32 9.46 2.52 10.87
C TYR A 32 10.28 1.23 11.03
N PRO A 33 11.22 0.95 10.10
CA PRO A 33 11.95 -0.30 10.10
C PRO A 33 12.76 -0.51 11.37
N GLY A 34 12.66 -1.71 11.91
CA GLY A 34 13.52 -2.18 13.00
C GLY A 34 14.93 -2.52 12.50
N LYS A 35 15.79 -3.00 13.41
CA LYS A 35 17.12 -3.53 13.05
C LYS A 35 17.03 -4.85 12.28
N ASP A 36 16.02 -5.65 12.61
CA ASP A 36 15.80 -6.97 12.06
C ASP A 36 14.62 -6.96 11.09
N GLN A 37 14.65 -7.85 10.10
CA GLN A 37 13.52 -8.06 9.19
C GLN A 37 12.26 -8.49 9.97
N LEU A 38 11.10 -7.92 9.61
CA LEU A 38 9.79 -8.29 10.15
C LEU A 38 9.62 -9.81 10.20
N PHE A 39 9.34 -10.33 11.40
CA PHE A 39 9.19 -11.77 11.62
C PHE A 39 8.10 -12.42 10.76
N LEU A 40 7.04 -11.68 10.40
CA LEU A 40 5.95 -12.14 9.53
C LEU A 40 6.42 -12.51 8.11
N SER A 41 7.53 -11.93 7.64
CA SER A 41 8.09 -12.24 6.32
C SER A 41 8.94 -13.52 6.32
N ARG A 42 9.33 -14.02 7.50
CA ARG A 42 10.21 -15.18 7.64
C ARG A 42 9.44 -16.48 7.33
N PRO A 43 10.06 -17.49 6.66
CA PRO A 43 9.38 -18.72 6.26
C PRO A 43 8.64 -19.45 7.38
N ALA A 44 9.17 -19.43 8.60
CA ALA A 44 8.57 -20.08 9.77
C ALA A 44 7.18 -19.55 10.14
N TRP A 45 6.84 -18.31 9.75
CA TRP A 45 5.57 -17.67 10.12
C TRP A 45 4.47 -17.82 9.07
N ARG A 46 4.80 -18.26 7.85
CA ARG A 46 3.87 -18.31 6.70
C ARG A 46 2.57 -19.08 6.98
N HIS A 47 2.65 -20.15 7.77
CA HIS A 47 1.49 -21.02 8.06
C HIS A 47 0.52 -20.42 9.09
N VAL A 48 0.97 -19.47 9.94
CA VAL A 48 0.11 -18.83 10.96
C VAL A 48 -0.38 -17.44 10.55
N THR A 49 0.20 -16.86 9.49
CA THR A 49 -0.20 -15.55 8.96
C THR A 49 -1.42 -15.59 8.04
N SER A 50 -1.88 -16.79 7.66
CA SER A 50 -3.11 -16.99 6.89
C SER A 50 -4.20 -17.53 7.82
N ASP A 51 -5.39 -16.94 7.77
CA ASP A 51 -6.57 -17.52 8.40
C ASP A 51 -6.90 -18.87 7.77
N GLY A 52 -6.73 -19.02 6.46
CA GLY A 52 -6.87 -20.31 5.77
C GLY A 52 -8.30 -20.86 5.79
N GLY A 53 -9.29 -20.00 6.03
CA GLY A 53 -10.71 -20.38 6.13
C GLY A 53 -11.14 -20.84 7.52
N ARG A 54 -10.30 -20.67 8.54
CA ARG A 54 -10.63 -20.93 9.95
C ARG A 54 -11.67 -19.95 10.52
N ARG A 55 -11.86 -18.80 9.87
CA ARG A 55 -12.83 -17.75 10.25
C ARG A 55 -12.60 -17.20 11.66
N LEU A 56 -11.34 -17.03 12.06
CA LEU A 56 -11.00 -16.58 13.42
C LEU A 56 -11.31 -15.10 13.66
N ILE A 57 -11.24 -14.30 12.59
CA ILE A 57 -11.54 -12.86 12.60
C ILE A 57 -12.69 -12.49 11.65
N TYR A 58 -13.42 -13.51 11.18
CA TYR A 58 -14.48 -13.37 10.18
C TYR A 58 -15.80 -13.89 10.75
N ALA A 59 -16.91 -13.46 10.15
CA ALA A 59 -18.22 -14.01 10.48
C ALA A 59 -18.26 -15.52 10.15
N PRO A 60 -19.06 -16.33 10.88
CA PRO A 60 -19.14 -17.78 10.65
C PRO A 60 -19.53 -18.19 9.22
N ASP A 61 -20.29 -17.33 8.54
CA ASP A 61 -20.79 -17.50 7.18
C ASP A 61 -19.89 -16.83 6.11
N ALA A 62 -18.76 -16.23 6.51
CA ALA A 62 -17.87 -15.58 5.57
C ALA A 62 -17.40 -16.56 4.47
N PRO A 63 -17.48 -16.17 3.18
CA PRO A 63 -16.99 -16.99 2.09
C PRO A 63 -15.49 -17.25 2.20
N ILE A 64 -15.09 -18.52 2.05
CA ILE A 64 -13.67 -18.93 2.18
C ILE A 64 -12.80 -18.22 1.16
N GLU A 65 -13.30 -18.01 -0.07
CA GLU A 65 -12.53 -17.34 -1.11
C GLU A 65 -12.22 -15.88 -0.76
N HIS A 66 -13.14 -15.17 -0.09
CA HIS A 66 -12.89 -13.79 0.37
C HIS A 66 -11.78 -13.77 1.43
N ILE A 67 -11.75 -14.78 2.31
CA ILE A 67 -10.72 -14.94 3.33
C ILE A 67 -9.36 -15.19 2.66
N ARG A 68 -9.31 -16.11 1.69
CA ARG A 68 -8.08 -16.43 0.95
C ARG A 68 -7.52 -15.24 0.19
N VAL A 69 -8.37 -14.45 -0.46
CA VAL A 69 -7.95 -13.23 -1.15
C VAL A 69 -7.41 -12.20 -0.16
N GLY A 70 -8.05 -12.02 1.00
CA GLY A 70 -7.54 -11.15 2.07
C GLY A 70 -6.19 -11.63 2.63
N ASP A 71 -6.03 -12.93 2.88
CA ASP A 71 -4.78 -13.55 3.31
C ASP A 71 -3.67 -13.36 2.27
N GLY A 72 -3.98 -13.64 1.00
CA GLY A 72 -3.05 -13.49 -0.12
C GLY A 72 -2.56 -12.05 -0.28
N PHE A 73 -3.45 -11.07 -0.10
CA PHE A 73 -3.07 -9.66 -0.15
C PHE A 73 -2.04 -9.33 0.94
N LEU A 74 -2.32 -9.72 2.19
CA LEU A 74 -1.44 -9.42 3.32
C LEU A 74 -0.10 -10.16 3.23
N ALA A 75 -0.10 -11.37 2.68
CA ALA A 75 1.13 -12.11 2.39
C ALA A 75 1.98 -11.39 1.32
N ASN A 76 1.36 -10.91 0.24
CA ASN A 76 2.03 -10.14 -0.81
C ASN A 76 2.55 -8.80 -0.26
N LEU A 77 1.75 -8.10 0.56
CA LEU A 77 2.13 -6.84 1.18
C LEU A 77 3.42 -6.99 1.99
N ALA A 78 3.57 -8.07 2.76
CA ALA A 78 4.78 -8.33 3.54
C ALA A 78 6.05 -8.53 2.69
N GLN A 79 5.91 -8.88 1.40
CA GLN A 79 7.06 -8.98 0.48
C GLN A 79 7.53 -7.63 -0.05
N LEU A 80 6.71 -6.57 0.09
CA LEU A 80 7.04 -5.25 -0.45
C LEU A 80 8.01 -4.46 0.43
N THR A 81 8.16 -4.79 1.72
CA THR A 81 9.06 -4.06 2.63
C THR A 81 10.49 -3.92 2.08
N PRO A 82 11.22 -5.00 1.70
CA PRO A 82 12.57 -4.87 1.17
C PRO A 82 12.63 -4.06 -0.13
N ILE A 83 11.59 -4.14 -0.97
CA ILE A 83 11.50 -3.35 -2.20
C ILE A 83 11.36 -1.87 -1.87
N LEU A 84 10.45 -1.52 -0.96
CA LEU A 84 10.20 -0.13 -0.57
C LEU A 84 11.46 0.52 0.02
N HIS A 85 12.18 -0.18 0.89
CA HIS A 85 13.43 0.33 1.46
C HIS A 85 14.53 0.47 0.40
N GLY A 86 14.70 -0.54 -0.45
CA GLY A 86 15.67 -0.48 -1.55
C GLY A 86 15.39 0.68 -2.51
N ALA A 87 14.12 0.85 -2.90
CA ALA A 87 13.68 1.92 -3.78
C ALA A 87 13.86 3.31 -3.15
N TYR A 88 13.60 3.45 -1.85
CA TYR A 88 13.87 4.70 -1.13
C TYR A 88 15.35 5.05 -1.14
N LEU A 89 16.22 4.10 -0.77
CA LEU A 89 17.67 4.33 -0.76
C LEU A 89 18.21 4.66 -2.16
N LEU A 90 17.73 3.97 -3.19
CA LEU A 90 18.10 4.25 -4.57
C LEU A 90 17.69 5.67 -4.98
N ARG A 91 16.45 6.08 -4.66
CA ARG A 91 15.96 7.43 -4.96
C ARG A 91 16.77 8.52 -4.27
N GLU A 92 17.11 8.33 -2.99
CA GLU A 92 17.94 9.30 -2.25
C GLU A 92 19.38 9.34 -2.79
N ALA A 93 19.96 8.20 -3.18
CA ALA A 93 21.25 8.15 -3.83
C ALA A 93 21.23 8.88 -5.18
N ASN A 94 20.21 8.64 -6.01
CA ASN A 94 20.01 9.33 -7.29
C ASN A 94 19.93 10.85 -7.11
N LYS A 95 19.15 11.33 -6.12
CA LYS A 95 19.04 12.77 -5.79
C LYS A 95 20.37 13.38 -5.35
N ALA A 96 21.18 12.62 -4.61
CA ALA A 96 22.48 13.04 -4.13
C ALA A 96 23.61 12.89 -5.18
N GLY A 97 23.31 12.34 -6.36
CA GLY A 97 24.32 12.01 -7.37
C GLY A 97 25.29 10.92 -6.92
N ILE A 98 24.88 10.07 -5.98
CA ILE A 98 25.68 8.97 -5.44
C ILE A 98 25.55 7.76 -6.36
N PHE A 99 26.69 7.20 -6.75
CA PHE A 99 26.73 5.97 -7.53
C PHE A 99 26.21 4.78 -6.72
N VAL A 100 25.26 4.06 -7.31
CA VAL A 100 24.78 2.76 -6.80
C VAL A 100 25.26 1.67 -7.75
N GLU A 101 25.82 0.60 -7.20
CA GLU A 101 26.33 -0.53 -7.97
C GLU A 101 25.22 -1.15 -8.87
N PRO A 102 25.50 -1.39 -10.17
CA PRO A 102 24.52 -1.95 -11.11
C PRO A 102 23.89 -3.27 -10.66
N ASP A 103 24.65 -4.13 -9.97
CA ASP A 103 24.15 -5.41 -9.47
C ASP A 103 23.04 -5.22 -8.41
N LYS A 104 23.14 -4.20 -7.57
CA LYS A 104 22.10 -3.86 -6.58
C LYS A 104 20.85 -3.34 -7.26
N ILE A 105 21.00 -2.51 -8.29
CA ILE A 105 19.88 -2.00 -9.10
C ILE A 105 19.19 -3.15 -9.81
N SER A 106 19.95 -4.05 -10.45
CA SER A 106 19.42 -5.22 -11.14
C SER A 106 18.67 -6.17 -10.20
N ALA A 107 19.23 -6.44 -9.01
CA ALA A 107 18.57 -7.26 -8.01
C ALA A 107 17.24 -6.65 -7.54
N LEU A 108 17.19 -5.34 -7.32
CA LEU A 108 15.97 -4.62 -6.93
C LEU A 108 14.93 -4.65 -8.06
N ALA A 109 15.34 -4.39 -9.29
CA ALA A 109 14.48 -4.45 -10.46
C ALA A 109 13.87 -5.85 -10.67
N HIS A 110 14.69 -6.89 -10.49
CA HIS A 110 14.23 -8.27 -10.58
C HIS A 110 13.18 -8.57 -9.50
N LEU A 111 13.45 -8.20 -8.25
CA LEU A 111 12.50 -8.41 -7.15
C LEU A 111 11.18 -7.66 -7.38
N ALA A 112 11.25 -6.40 -7.80
CA ALA A 112 10.06 -5.61 -8.14
C ALA A 112 9.27 -6.24 -9.30
N THR A 113 9.93 -6.77 -10.32
CA THR A 113 9.27 -7.44 -11.45
C THR A 113 8.53 -8.71 -11.00
N VAL A 114 9.16 -9.53 -10.15
CA VAL A 114 8.55 -10.75 -9.63
C VAL A 114 7.32 -10.44 -8.78
N GLU A 115 7.43 -9.47 -7.87
CA GLU A 115 6.32 -9.11 -6.97
C GLU A 115 5.20 -8.36 -7.69
N HIS A 116 5.53 -7.60 -8.75
CA HIS A 116 4.53 -7.05 -9.66
C HIS A 116 3.68 -8.15 -10.31
N ALA A 117 4.31 -9.18 -10.89
CA ALA A 117 3.57 -10.29 -11.48
C ALA A 117 2.74 -11.06 -10.44
N ARG A 118 3.22 -11.16 -9.19
CA ARG A 118 2.48 -11.78 -8.08
C ARG A 118 1.23 -10.98 -7.71
N LEU A 119 1.34 -9.66 -7.58
CA LEU A 119 0.21 -8.79 -7.26
C LEU A 119 -0.82 -8.72 -8.38
N ALA A 120 -0.37 -8.74 -9.64
CA ALA A 120 -1.28 -8.83 -10.79
C ALA A 120 -2.14 -10.09 -10.73
N ARG A 121 -1.53 -11.26 -10.46
CA ARG A 121 -2.30 -12.51 -10.28
C ARG A 121 -3.26 -12.46 -9.11
N TRP A 122 -2.83 -11.89 -7.99
CA TRP A 122 -3.71 -11.69 -6.85
C TRP A 122 -4.91 -10.80 -7.21
N PHE A 123 -4.71 -9.79 -8.07
CA PHE A 123 -5.80 -8.95 -8.52
C PHE A 123 -6.78 -9.73 -9.40
N ASP A 124 -6.31 -10.61 -10.28
CA ASP A 124 -7.18 -11.51 -11.05
C ASP A 124 -8.06 -12.38 -10.12
N ASP A 125 -7.48 -12.92 -9.05
CA ASP A 125 -8.23 -13.69 -8.04
C ASP A 125 -9.26 -12.82 -7.29
N PHE A 126 -8.89 -11.59 -6.93
CA PHE A 126 -9.80 -10.62 -6.31
C PHE A 126 -10.94 -10.23 -7.26
N ASP A 127 -10.64 -10.03 -8.54
CA ASP A 127 -11.58 -9.61 -9.58
C ASP A 127 -12.66 -10.68 -9.81
N ALA A 128 -12.28 -11.95 -9.71
CA ALA A 128 -13.16 -13.10 -9.87
C ALA A 128 -14.19 -13.27 -8.73
N LEU A 129 -14.02 -12.59 -7.59
CA LEU A 129 -14.96 -12.67 -6.44
C LEU A 129 -16.24 -11.84 -6.61
N GLU A 130 -16.45 -11.20 -7.76
CA GLU A 130 -17.64 -10.39 -8.08
C GLU A 130 -18.01 -9.36 -7.00
N PHE A 131 -17.02 -8.77 -6.32
CA PHE A 131 -17.28 -7.65 -5.43
C PHE A 131 -17.96 -6.50 -6.20
N PRO A 132 -18.92 -5.78 -5.58
CA PRO A 132 -19.52 -4.62 -6.24
C PRO A 132 -18.45 -3.63 -6.68
N ARG A 133 -18.41 -3.36 -7.99
CA ARG A 133 -17.47 -2.41 -8.57
C ARG A 133 -17.69 -1.02 -7.97
N PRO A 134 -16.62 -0.24 -7.75
CA PRO A 134 -16.76 1.16 -7.38
C PRO A 134 -17.56 1.89 -8.46
N VAL A 135 -18.47 2.77 -8.03
CA VAL A 135 -19.25 3.60 -8.95
C VAL A 135 -18.83 5.05 -8.81
N GLU A 136 -18.88 5.79 -9.91
CA GLU A 136 -18.59 7.22 -9.87
C GLU A 136 -19.79 7.99 -9.30
N VAL A 137 -19.52 8.82 -8.30
CA VAL A 137 -20.53 9.67 -7.64
C VAL A 137 -19.97 11.08 -7.45
N MET A 138 -20.86 12.03 -7.17
CA MET A 138 -20.44 13.38 -6.79
C MET A 138 -19.73 13.36 -5.42
N PRO A 139 -18.67 14.16 -5.21
CA PRO A 139 -18.03 14.32 -3.91
C PRO A 139 -19.02 14.80 -2.86
N THR A 140 -18.78 14.43 -1.61
CA THR A 140 -19.60 14.87 -0.47
C THR A 140 -19.51 16.39 -0.27
N ASP A 141 -18.34 16.96 -0.57
CA ASP A 141 -18.06 18.39 -0.52
C ASP A 141 -17.36 18.83 -1.83
N PRO A 142 -18.13 19.15 -2.88
CA PRO A 142 -17.58 19.51 -4.19
C PRO A 142 -16.66 20.74 -4.16
N ALA A 143 -16.88 21.68 -3.23
CA ALA A 143 -16.08 22.89 -3.12
C ALA A 143 -14.64 22.62 -2.66
N ASN A 144 -14.44 21.56 -1.88
CA ASN A 144 -13.13 21.17 -1.33
C ASN A 144 -12.58 19.87 -1.94
N SER A 145 -13.24 19.31 -2.96
CA SER A 145 -12.79 18.11 -3.67
C SER A 145 -11.71 18.45 -4.69
N LEU A 146 -10.76 17.51 -4.89
CA LEU A 146 -9.81 17.57 -6.01
C LEU A 146 -10.42 17.12 -7.34
N PHE A 147 -11.52 16.36 -7.27
CA PHE A 147 -12.10 15.66 -8.41
C PHE A 147 -13.56 16.06 -8.60
N GLU A 148 -13.99 16.12 -9.86
CA GLU A 148 -15.39 16.29 -10.24
C GLU A 148 -16.24 15.12 -9.77
N THR A 149 -15.71 13.89 -9.87
CA THR A 149 -16.33 12.66 -9.36
C THR A 149 -15.36 11.84 -8.52
N VAL A 150 -15.91 11.20 -7.49
CA VAL A 150 -15.19 10.28 -6.58
C VAL A 150 -15.71 8.85 -6.75
N LEU A 151 -14.99 7.87 -6.21
CA LEU A 151 -15.35 6.47 -6.28
C LEU A 151 -16.05 6.03 -4.99
N GLU A 152 -17.29 5.59 -5.12
CA GLU A 152 -18.05 5.00 -4.03
C GLU A 152 -17.85 3.48 -4.00
N HIS A 153 -17.24 3.01 -2.91
CA HIS A 153 -17.10 1.58 -2.62
C HIS A 153 -18.23 1.12 -1.71
N LYS A 154 -19.15 0.30 -2.24
CA LYS A 154 -20.27 -0.24 -1.44
C LYS A 154 -19.79 -1.09 -0.26
N LEU A 155 -18.67 -1.78 -0.43
CA LEU A 155 -18.05 -2.58 0.61
C LEU A 155 -16.68 -2.00 0.98
N ALA A 156 -16.59 -1.34 2.14
CA ALA A 156 -15.37 -0.66 2.58
C ALA A 156 -14.14 -1.58 2.71
N VAL A 157 -14.34 -2.87 3.02
CA VAL A 157 -13.25 -3.86 3.09
C VAL A 157 -12.68 -4.16 1.71
N ALA A 158 -13.53 -4.36 0.71
CA ALA A 158 -13.09 -4.55 -0.67
C ALA A 158 -12.39 -3.28 -1.20
N GLY A 159 -12.92 -2.10 -0.88
CA GLY A 159 -12.27 -0.84 -1.23
C GLY A 159 -10.90 -0.65 -0.58
N SER A 160 -10.74 -1.07 0.67
CA SER A 160 -9.44 -1.04 1.37
C SER A 160 -8.42 -1.98 0.71
N LEU A 161 -8.82 -3.21 0.34
CA LEU A 161 -7.97 -4.13 -0.41
C LEU A 161 -7.56 -3.55 -1.76
N LEU A 162 -8.52 -2.95 -2.49
CA LEU A 162 -8.26 -2.38 -3.80
C LEU A 162 -7.33 -1.16 -3.73
N MET A 163 -7.52 -0.28 -2.73
CA MET A 163 -6.58 0.82 -2.45
C MET A 163 -5.19 0.30 -2.07
N GLY A 164 -5.12 -0.76 -1.27
CA GLY A 164 -3.86 -1.42 -0.92
C GLY A 164 -3.15 -2.01 -2.13
N TYR A 165 -3.89 -2.61 -3.06
CA TYR A 165 -3.37 -3.09 -4.34
C TYR A 165 -2.82 -1.97 -5.20
N TRP A 166 -3.58 -0.90 -5.44
CA TRP A 166 -3.10 0.25 -6.21
C TRP A 166 -1.85 0.87 -5.60
N ALA A 167 -1.80 0.99 -4.27
CA ALA A 167 -0.62 1.51 -3.59
C ALA A 167 0.60 0.58 -3.74
N SER A 168 0.37 -0.73 -3.68
CA SER A 168 1.41 -1.73 -3.91
C SER A 168 1.95 -1.68 -5.33
N MET A 169 1.07 -1.59 -6.33
CA MET A 169 1.45 -1.46 -7.74
C MET A 169 2.18 -0.15 -8.00
N LEU A 170 1.78 0.94 -7.34
CA LEU A 170 2.45 2.23 -7.42
C LEU A 170 3.89 2.16 -6.89
N ILE A 171 4.14 1.49 -5.76
CA ILE A 171 5.51 1.26 -5.25
C ILE A 171 6.35 0.53 -6.31
N LEU A 172 5.80 -0.52 -6.91
CA LEU A 172 6.51 -1.38 -7.84
C LEU A 172 6.83 -0.67 -9.16
N GLU A 173 5.86 0.01 -9.75
CA GLU A 173 6.06 0.77 -10.99
C GLU A 173 7.10 1.88 -10.78
N GLU A 174 7.04 2.62 -9.67
CA GLU A 174 8.03 3.66 -9.36
C GLU A 174 9.41 3.06 -9.06
N THR A 175 9.47 1.89 -8.43
CA THR A 175 10.75 1.19 -8.21
C THR A 175 11.39 0.79 -9.54
N LEU A 176 10.61 0.26 -10.48
CA LEU A 176 11.09 -0.12 -11.80
C LEU A 176 11.56 1.10 -12.61
N VAL A 177 10.88 2.24 -12.48
CA VAL A 177 11.32 3.53 -13.04
C VAL A 177 12.67 3.95 -12.46
N GLU A 178 12.82 3.96 -11.13
CA GLU A 178 14.08 4.33 -10.45
C GLU A 178 15.24 3.40 -10.80
N CYS A 179 14.95 2.13 -11.10
CA CYS A 179 15.95 1.15 -11.55
C CYS A 179 16.33 1.30 -13.04
N GLY A 180 15.71 2.23 -13.78
CA GLY A 180 15.95 2.40 -15.21
C GLY A 180 15.32 1.33 -16.10
N THR A 181 14.38 0.54 -15.57
CA THR A 181 13.67 -0.52 -16.30
C THR A 181 12.15 -0.33 -16.25
N PRO A 182 11.62 0.84 -16.68
CA PRO A 182 10.19 1.11 -16.61
C PRO A 182 9.39 0.15 -17.50
N ARG A 183 8.20 -0.25 -17.05
CA ARG A 183 7.25 -0.97 -17.90
C ARG A 183 6.62 -0.03 -18.91
N ALA A 184 6.07 -0.59 -19.98
CA ALA A 184 5.30 0.18 -20.96
C ALA A 184 4.15 0.92 -20.26
N ASN A 185 4.00 2.20 -20.58
CA ASN A 185 2.98 3.08 -19.99
C ASN A 185 3.09 3.29 -18.47
N SER A 186 4.27 3.10 -17.87
CA SER A 186 4.47 3.26 -16.41
C SER A 186 3.95 4.59 -15.88
N GLU A 187 4.22 5.72 -16.57
CA GLU A 187 3.73 7.04 -16.16
C GLU A 187 2.20 7.12 -16.11
N ILE A 188 1.53 6.52 -17.09
CA ILE A 188 0.05 6.46 -17.16
C ILE A 188 -0.47 5.60 -16.01
N SER A 189 0.12 4.42 -15.78
CA SER A 189 -0.23 3.51 -14.69
C SER A 189 -0.05 4.15 -13.32
N ILE A 190 1.09 4.80 -13.09
CA ILE A 190 1.41 5.54 -11.87
C ILE A 190 0.35 6.60 -11.61
N ARG A 191 0.02 7.42 -12.62
CA ARG A 191 -0.97 8.47 -12.42
C ARG A 191 -2.36 7.87 -12.18
N TYR A 192 -2.71 6.81 -12.90
CA TYR A 192 -3.94 6.06 -12.69
C TYR A 192 -4.06 5.59 -11.25
N PHE A 193 -3.06 4.91 -10.68
CA PHE A 193 -3.12 4.39 -9.31
C PHE A 193 -3.29 5.50 -8.27
N VAL A 194 -2.55 6.61 -8.41
CA VAL A 194 -2.74 7.76 -7.51
C VAL A 194 -4.16 8.31 -7.59
N ASN A 195 -4.69 8.51 -8.81
CA ASN A 195 -6.05 9.02 -8.98
C ASN A 195 -7.10 8.07 -8.39
N GLN A 196 -6.97 6.76 -8.62
CA GLN A 196 -7.90 5.77 -8.07
C GLN A 196 -7.91 5.78 -6.54
N ILE A 197 -6.73 5.87 -5.92
CA ILE A 197 -6.60 5.96 -4.46
C ILE A 197 -7.24 7.25 -3.95
N LEU A 198 -6.86 8.42 -4.48
CA LEU A 198 -7.36 9.71 -4.01
C LEU A 198 -8.87 9.86 -4.19
N ARG A 199 -9.43 9.35 -5.31
CA ARG A 199 -10.88 9.33 -5.56
C ARG A 199 -11.63 8.37 -4.64
N SER A 200 -10.97 7.37 -4.04
CA SER A 200 -11.62 6.38 -3.17
C SER A 200 -11.65 6.79 -1.70
N VAL A 201 -10.93 7.85 -1.32
CA VAL A 201 -10.71 8.17 0.08
C VAL A 201 -12.00 8.52 0.80
N GLU A 202 -12.88 9.28 0.15
CA GLU A 202 -14.13 9.71 0.77
C GLU A 202 -15.04 8.55 1.17
N SER A 203 -15.06 7.45 0.40
CA SER A 203 -15.96 6.33 0.69
C SER A 203 -15.31 5.31 1.63
N VAL A 204 -14.05 4.93 1.36
CA VAL A 204 -13.31 3.92 2.16
C VAL A 204 -12.89 4.47 3.52
N GLY A 205 -12.59 5.76 3.59
CA GLY A 205 -12.19 6.49 4.80
C GLY A 205 -13.33 6.82 5.77
N ARG A 206 -14.58 6.42 5.49
CA ARG A 206 -15.73 6.68 6.37
C ARG A 206 -15.73 5.78 7.62
N GLY A 207 -16.25 6.35 8.71
CA GLY A 207 -16.47 5.68 9.99
C GLY A 207 -15.19 5.48 10.82
N THR A 208 -15.35 4.88 12.00
CA THR A 208 -14.27 4.75 13.00
C THR A 208 -13.03 4.00 12.49
N MET A 209 -13.24 2.99 11.63
CA MET A 209 -12.15 2.20 11.03
C MET A 209 -11.62 2.80 9.72
N GLY A 210 -12.18 3.91 9.24
CA GLY A 210 -11.78 4.58 7.99
C GLY A 210 -10.27 4.89 7.94
N PRO A 211 -9.71 5.58 8.94
CA PRO A 211 -8.27 5.80 9.08
C PRO A 211 -7.39 4.57 8.87
N TYR A 212 -7.77 3.46 9.53
CA TYR A 212 -7.05 2.19 9.43
C TYR A 212 -7.10 1.62 8.00
N ARG A 213 -8.25 1.73 7.31
CA ARG A 213 -8.45 1.20 5.96
C ARG A 213 -7.67 1.93 4.88
N ILE A 214 -7.48 3.25 5.02
CA ILE A 214 -6.86 4.09 3.99
C ILE A 214 -5.40 4.45 4.28
N GLY A 215 -4.95 4.29 5.54
CA GLY A 215 -3.68 4.85 6.02
C GLY A 215 -2.47 4.45 5.19
N PHE A 216 -2.34 3.16 4.86
CA PHE A 216 -1.26 2.67 3.98
C PHE A 216 -1.29 3.33 2.61
N ALA A 217 -2.43 3.29 1.92
CA ALA A 217 -2.55 3.80 0.57
C ALA A 217 -2.32 5.32 0.50
N ILE A 218 -2.85 6.08 1.46
CA ILE A 218 -2.62 7.53 1.56
C ILE A 218 -1.14 7.83 1.79
N ARG A 219 -0.47 7.07 2.66
CA ARG A 219 0.95 7.28 2.94
C ARG A 219 1.80 7.09 1.70
N ILE A 220 1.55 6.02 0.95
CA ILE A 220 2.25 5.75 -0.30
C ILE A 220 1.96 6.83 -1.35
N VAL A 221 0.68 7.17 -1.57
CA VAL A 221 0.32 8.20 -2.56
C VAL A 221 0.93 9.55 -2.24
N TYR A 222 1.07 9.90 -0.96
CA TYR A 222 1.67 11.18 -0.56
C TYR A 222 3.06 11.37 -1.15
N GLU A 223 3.87 10.32 -1.27
CA GLU A 223 5.22 10.39 -1.85
C GLU A 223 5.21 10.81 -3.33
N PHE A 224 4.20 10.35 -4.07
CA PHE A 224 4.07 10.50 -5.53
C PHE A 224 3.03 11.55 -5.95
N ALA A 225 2.36 12.16 -4.98
CA ALA A 225 1.41 13.23 -5.18
C ALA A 225 2.10 14.56 -5.57
N THR A 226 1.36 15.38 -6.31
CA THR A 226 1.68 16.80 -6.58
C THR A 226 1.54 17.63 -5.29
N GLY A 227 2.11 18.85 -5.27
CA GLY A 227 1.98 19.75 -4.12
C GLY A 227 0.52 20.02 -3.72
N LYS A 228 -0.34 20.30 -4.72
CA LYS A 228 -1.79 20.46 -4.54
C LYS A 228 -2.44 19.22 -3.91
N GLU A 229 -2.14 18.03 -4.43
CA GLU A 229 -2.67 16.77 -3.89
C GLU A 229 -2.18 16.52 -2.45
N GLN A 230 -0.91 16.78 -2.15
CA GLN A 230 -0.34 16.65 -0.81
C GLN A 230 -1.01 17.58 0.20
N ARG A 231 -1.30 18.83 -0.17
CA ARG A 231 -2.02 19.77 0.70
C ARG A 231 -3.46 19.33 0.97
N TRP A 232 -4.14 18.77 -0.03
CA TRP A 232 -5.47 18.18 0.15
C TRP A 232 -5.45 16.94 1.04
N ILE A 233 -4.44 16.06 0.88
CA ILE A 233 -4.25 14.92 1.80
C ILE A 233 -4.05 15.46 3.22
N ALA A 234 -3.20 16.47 3.42
CA ALA A 234 -2.93 17.02 4.75
C ALA A 234 -4.20 17.60 5.42
N SER A 235 -5.05 18.31 4.68
CA SER A 235 -6.31 18.85 5.22
C SER A 235 -7.30 17.75 5.60
N MET A 236 -7.27 16.63 4.88
CA MET A 236 -8.05 15.45 5.21
C MET A 236 -7.50 14.73 6.46
N LEU A 237 -6.19 14.56 6.57
CA LEU A 237 -5.54 13.96 7.74
C LEU A 237 -5.85 14.73 9.02
N ASP A 238 -5.95 16.06 8.94
CA ASP A 238 -6.37 16.91 10.06
C ASP A 238 -7.75 16.50 10.60
N ARG A 239 -8.69 16.17 9.73
CA ARG A 239 -10.03 15.70 10.13
C ARG A 239 -10.01 14.34 10.81
N PHE A 240 -9.05 13.48 10.47
CA PHE A 240 -8.93 12.15 11.05
C PHE A 240 -8.04 12.07 12.30
N SER A 241 -7.17 13.07 12.51
CA SER A 241 -6.20 13.11 13.61
C SER A 241 -6.83 13.06 15.01
N GLN A 242 -8.13 13.31 15.14
CA GLN A 242 -8.87 13.18 16.39
C GLN A 242 -9.14 11.72 16.82
N GLY A 243 -9.01 10.73 15.91
CA GLY A 243 -9.38 9.34 16.17
C GLY A 243 -8.30 8.28 15.95
N TYR A 244 -7.20 8.59 15.25
CA TYR A 244 -6.16 7.59 14.94
C TYR A 244 -4.76 8.23 14.80
N ALA A 245 -3.84 7.93 15.73
CA ALA A 245 -2.52 8.56 15.79
C ALA A 245 -1.58 8.22 14.60
N ALA A 246 -1.76 7.05 13.97
CA ALA A 246 -0.88 6.59 12.89
C ALA A 246 -1.01 7.40 11.58
N ILE A 247 -1.99 8.30 11.50
CA ILE A 247 -2.23 9.20 10.37
C ILE A 247 -2.14 10.67 10.77
N ASP A 248 -1.48 10.96 11.90
CA ASP A 248 -1.16 12.32 12.29
C ASP A 248 -0.35 12.99 11.17
N LYS A 249 -0.80 14.16 10.69
CA LYS A 249 -0.10 14.94 9.68
C LYS A 249 1.37 15.22 10.04
N LYS A 250 1.72 15.24 11.32
CA LYS A 250 3.09 15.49 11.79
C LYS A 250 4.07 14.41 11.37
N THR A 251 3.59 13.21 11.03
CA THR A 251 4.44 12.13 10.53
C THR A 251 4.68 12.22 9.02
N TYR A 252 4.05 13.17 8.32
CA TYR A 252 4.21 13.39 6.88
C TYR A 252 5.26 14.48 6.57
N PRO A 253 6.04 14.33 5.48
CA PRO A 253 6.91 15.40 5.00
C PRO A 253 6.10 16.68 4.70
N LYS A 254 6.78 17.83 4.60
CA LYS A 254 6.12 19.07 4.16
C LYS A 254 5.66 18.91 2.70
N PRO A 255 4.49 19.47 2.33
CA PRO A 255 4.05 19.48 0.93
C PRO A 255 5.08 20.16 0.01
N LYS A 256 5.20 19.65 -1.23
CA LYS A 256 6.02 20.21 -2.30
C LYS A 256 5.46 21.58 -2.74
N ASP A 257 6.36 22.46 -3.15
CA ASP A 257 6.00 23.70 -3.85
C ASP A 257 5.57 23.36 -5.29
N ASP A 258 4.51 24.01 -5.77
CA ASP A 258 3.88 23.66 -7.05
C ASP A 258 4.79 23.91 -8.27
N ASP A 259 5.88 24.68 -8.11
CA ASP A 259 6.84 25.05 -9.17
C ASP A 259 8.05 24.10 -9.29
N THR A 260 8.13 23.04 -8.48
CA THR A 260 9.20 22.04 -8.60
C THR A 260 8.74 20.85 -9.45
N GLN A 261 8.69 21.02 -10.77
CA GLN A 261 8.71 19.86 -11.66
C GLN A 261 10.00 19.08 -11.39
N PRO A 262 9.95 17.76 -11.13
CA PRO A 262 11.16 16.97 -11.06
C PRO A 262 11.81 16.98 -12.45
N THR A 263 12.93 17.69 -12.58
CA THR A 263 13.79 17.58 -13.76
C THR A 263 14.41 16.20 -13.73
N ARG A 264 13.70 15.20 -14.27
CA ARG A 264 14.23 13.84 -14.42
C ARG A 264 15.30 13.88 -15.51
N VAL A 265 16.57 13.82 -15.12
CA VAL A 265 17.67 13.58 -16.05
C VAL A 265 17.56 12.13 -16.51
N VAL A 266 17.01 11.92 -17.70
CA VAL A 266 17.08 10.63 -18.38
C VAL A 266 18.53 10.45 -18.81
N GLN A 267 19.30 9.65 -18.06
CA GLN A 267 20.57 9.15 -18.57
C GLN A 267 20.26 8.17 -19.69
N SER A 268 20.35 8.63 -20.94
CA SER A 268 20.40 7.74 -22.09
C SER A 268 21.72 6.97 -22.02
N ALA A 269 21.63 5.65 -21.84
CA ALA A 269 22.77 4.78 -22.13
C ALA A 269 23.05 4.84 -23.64
N ALA A 270 24.25 5.29 -23.99
CA ALA A 270 24.85 5.14 -25.31
C ALA A 270 25.69 3.86 -25.34
#